data_AF-A0A8S3XV93-F1
#
_entry.id   AF-A0A8S3XV93-F1
#
_cell.length_a   1.000
_cell.length_b   1.000
_cell.length_c   1.000
_cell.angle_alpha   90.00
_cell.angle_beta   90.00
_cell.angle_gamma   90.00
#
_symmetry.space_group_name_H-M   'P 1'
#
loop_
_entity.id
_entity.type
_entity.pdbx_description
1 polymer ?
#
loop_
_entity_poly.entity_id
_entity_poly.type
_entity_poly.pdbx_seq_one_letter_code
_entity_poly.pdbx_strand_id
1 'polypeptide(L)'
;MPRPRRSNLSQRSRTAINQRNIASQLSDEERDIAREERRVSMERRRALIRATQTQEEREAARETARLETRNRRAYRTDQQRDNLRRARRNGSSVDLNRAAFLYDCTIDYSLHRLVCIGPMDVVCQHCGTLKFAGETPGLCCLSGKVKLPLLVPPPEPLCSLLNGEIQNHDIF
;
A
#
# COMPACT_ATOMS: atom_id res chain seq x y z
N MET A 1 8.94 -10.93 34.63
CA MET A 1 8.18 -11.47 33.48
C MET A 1 9.14 -12.21 32.56
N PRO A 2 9.01 -13.54 32.35
CA PRO A 2 9.84 -14.24 31.38
C PRO A 2 9.43 -13.84 29.97
N ARG A 3 10.39 -13.44 29.14
CA ARG A 3 10.12 -13.06 27.73
C ARG A 3 9.68 -14.31 26.95
N PRO A 4 8.60 -14.23 26.14
CA PRO A 4 8.20 -15.35 25.31
C PRO A 4 9.33 -15.68 24.31
N ARG A 5 9.73 -16.95 24.28
CA ARG A 5 10.70 -17.48 23.31
C ARG A 5 10.17 -17.22 21.91
N ARG A 6 10.87 -16.36 21.15
CA ARG A 6 10.61 -16.19 19.71
C ARG A 6 10.82 -17.53 19.01
N SER A 7 9.80 -18.03 18.32
CA SER A 7 9.90 -19.22 17.48
C SER A 7 10.93 -18.98 16.38
N ASN A 8 11.93 -19.85 16.25
CA ASN A 8 12.99 -19.79 15.24
C ASN A 8 12.46 -20.12 13.82
N LEU A 9 11.50 -19.35 13.30
CA LEU A 9 11.02 -19.45 11.91
C LEU A 9 12.08 -19.03 10.87
N SER A 10 13.20 -18.46 11.32
CA SER A 10 14.26 -17.91 10.48
C SER A 10 15.40 -18.89 10.17
N GLN A 11 15.44 -20.08 10.77
CA GLN A 11 16.51 -21.03 10.50
C GLN A 11 16.23 -21.80 9.20
N ARG A 12 16.52 -21.16 8.07
CA ARG A 12 16.71 -21.89 6.81
C ARG A 12 17.82 -22.91 7.06
N SER A 13 17.52 -24.19 6.87
CA SER A 13 18.51 -25.24 7.05
C SER A 13 19.70 -24.99 6.11
N ARG A 14 20.93 -25.24 6.60
CA ARG A 14 22.15 -25.11 5.78
C ARG A 14 22.04 -25.92 4.48
N THR A 15 21.30 -27.03 4.52
CA THR A 15 20.97 -27.88 3.36
C THR A 15 20.09 -27.18 2.33
N ALA A 16 19.03 -26.46 2.74
CA ALA A 16 18.16 -25.73 1.82
C ALA A 16 18.87 -24.52 1.19
N ILE A 17 19.77 -23.88 1.93
CA ILE A 17 20.61 -22.78 1.42
C ILE A 17 21.60 -23.32 0.38
N ASN A 18 22.32 -24.40 0.70
CA ASN A 18 23.25 -25.03 -0.22
C ASN A 18 22.56 -25.49 -1.51
N GLN A 19 21.39 -26.12 -1.42
CA GLN A 19 20.61 -26.53 -2.61
C GLN A 19 20.19 -25.34 -3.47
N ARG A 20 19.83 -24.21 -2.87
CA ARG A 20 19.49 -22.98 -3.60
C ARG A 20 20.72 -22.39 -4.30
N ASN A 21 21.85 -22.36 -3.60
CA ASN A 21 23.11 -21.83 -4.13
C ASN A 21 23.61 -22.68 -5.31
N ILE A 22 23.52 -24.01 -5.20
CA ILE A 22 23.81 -24.94 -6.29
C ILE A 22 22.85 -24.68 -7.47
N ALA A 23 21.55 -24.54 -7.21
CA ALA A 23 20.58 -24.25 -8.27
C ALA A 23 20.78 -22.89 -8.95
N SER A 24 21.35 -21.89 -8.25
CA SER A 24 21.67 -20.58 -8.83
C SER A 24 22.96 -20.55 -9.65
N GLN A 25 23.82 -21.57 -9.52
CA GLN A 25 25.07 -21.68 -10.28
C GLN A 25 24.89 -22.42 -11.62
N LEU A 26 23.73 -23.03 -11.85
CA LEU A 26 23.41 -23.78 -13.08
C LEU A 26 22.91 -22.86 -14.20
N SER A 27 23.30 -23.18 -15.43
CA SER A 27 22.74 -22.56 -16.65
C SER A 27 21.23 -22.80 -16.76
N ASP A 28 20.52 -21.98 -17.54
CA ASP A 28 19.07 -22.12 -17.74
C ASP A 28 18.69 -23.50 -18.30
N GLU A 29 19.49 -24.02 -19.23
CA GLU A 29 19.30 -25.33 -19.85
C GLU A 29 19.47 -26.48 -18.83
N GLU A 30 20.54 -26.45 -18.03
CA GLU A 30 20.75 -27.44 -16.97
C GLU A 30 19.65 -27.39 -15.90
N ARG A 31 19.13 -26.19 -15.61
CA ARG A 31 17.97 -26.03 -14.71
C ARG A 31 16.72 -26.66 -15.28
N ASP A 32 16.51 -26.55 -16.59
CA ASP A 32 15.35 -27.15 -17.27
C ASP A 32 15.44 -28.67 -17.33
N ILE A 33 16.61 -29.22 -17.67
CA ILE A 33 16.85 -30.67 -17.62
C ILE A 33 16.63 -31.19 -16.20
N ALA A 34 17.23 -30.57 -15.19
CA ALA A 34 17.05 -30.98 -13.79
C ALA A 34 15.61 -30.80 -13.28
N ARG A 35 14.85 -29.83 -13.81
CA ARG A 35 13.41 -29.68 -13.50
C ARG A 35 12.61 -30.82 -14.12
N GLU A 36 12.91 -31.17 -15.36
CA GLU A 36 12.21 -32.21 -16.10
C GLU A 36 12.49 -33.60 -15.52
N GLU A 37 13.74 -33.93 -15.21
CA GLU A 37 14.11 -35.18 -14.54
C GLU A 37 13.40 -35.33 -13.19
N ARG A 38 13.32 -34.25 -12.40
CA ARG A 38 12.56 -34.24 -11.14
C ARG A 38 11.07 -34.46 -11.39
N ARG A 39 10.50 -33.88 -12.44
CA ARG A 39 9.09 -34.08 -12.82
C ARG A 39 8.82 -35.54 -13.15
N VAL A 40 9.62 -36.14 -14.02
CA VAL A 40 9.51 -37.56 -14.43
C VAL A 40 9.71 -38.50 -13.24
N SER A 41 10.72 -38.25 -12.40
CA SER A 41 10.98 -39.04 -11.18
C SER A 41 9.81 -38.98 -10.20
N MET A 42 9.26 -37.78 -9.96
CA MET A 42 8.08 -37.59 -9.11
C MET A 42 6.84 -38.26 -9.69
N GLU A 43 6.66 -38.25 -11.01
CA GLU A 43 5.55 -38.90 -11.69
C GLU A 43 5.64 -40.43 -11.57
N ARG A 44 6.81 -41.01 -11.82
CA ARG A 44 7.06 -42.45 -11.60
C ARG A 44 6.76 -42.84 -10.16
N ARG A 45 7.23 -42.04 -9.18
CA ARG A 45 6.94 -42.27 -7.76
C ARG A 45 5.44 -42.21 -7.44
N ARG A 46 4.73 -41.23 -8.01
CA ARG A 46 3.26 -41.11 -7.85
C ARG A 46 2.51 -42.26 -8.49
N ALA A 47 2.97 -42.76 -9.65
CA ALA A 47 2.39 -43.92 -10.31
C ALA A 47 2.55 -45.19 -9.47
N LEU A 48 3.73 -45.40 -8.90
CA LEU A 48 4.00 -46.52 -7.98
C LEU A 48 3.08 -46.46 -6.76
N ILE A 49 3.01 -45.30 -6.08
CA ILE A 49 2.14 -45.12 -4.91
C ILE A 49 0.68 -45.41 -5.25
N ARG A 50 0.19 -44.96 -6.41
CA ARG A 50 -1.19 -45.23 -6.86
C ARG A 50 -1.44 -46.72 -7.13
N ALA A 51 -0.45 -47.43 -7.67
CA ALA A 51 -0.54 -48.86 -7.99
C ALA A 51 -0.51 -49.73 -6.73
N THR A 52 0.24 -49.35 -5.70
CA THR A 52 0.37 -50.10 -4.45
C THR A 52 -0.66 -49.72 -3.38
N GLN A 53 -1.45 -48.66 -3.61
CA GLN A 53 -2.35 -48.10 -2.61
C GLN A 53 -3.58 -48.97 -2.35
N THR A 54 -3.93 -49.13 -1.07
CA THR A 54 -5.18 -49.78 -0.65
C THR A 54 -6.40 -48.87 -0.87
N GLN A 55 -7.61 -49.44 -0.83
CA GLN A 55 -8.83 -48.66 -1.01
C GLN A 55 -9.06 -47.64 0.11
N GLU A 56 -8.79 -48.01 1.36
CA GLU A 56 -8.92 -47.12 2.52
C GLU A 56 -7.98 -45.91 2.42
N GLU A 57 -6.72 -46.12 2.01
CA GLU A 57 -5.75 -45.04 1.82
C GLU A 57 -6.17 -44.07 0.70
N ARG A 58 -6.84 -44.58 -0.35
CA ARG A 58 -7.40 -43.74 -1.43
C ARG A 58 -8.57 -42.90 -0.94
N GLU A 59 -9.43 -43.45 -0.11
CA GLU A 59 -10.57 -42.73 0.48
C GLU A 59 -10.09 -41.67 1.48
N ALA A 60 -9.13 -42.01 2.35
CA ALA A 60 -8.49 -41.05 3.25
C ALA A 60 -7.83 -39.88 2.49
N ALA A 61 -7.11 -40.16 1.40
CA ALA A 61 -6.51 -39.12 0.56
C ALA A 61 -7.55 -38.21 -0.14
N ARG A 62 -8.73 -38.75 -0.47
CA ARG A 62 -9.83 -37.95 -1.03
C ARG A 62 -10.45 -37.06 0.04
N GLU A 63 -10.66 -37.57 1.25
CA GLU A 63 -11.21 -36.79 2.36
C GLU A 63 -10.27 -35.67 2.81
N THR A 64 -8.95 -35.92 2.87
CA THR A 64 -7.98 -34.85 3.16
C THR A 64 -7.98 -33.77 2.09
N ALA A 65 -8.01 -34.14 0.79
CA ALA A 65 -8.10 -33.18 -0.31
C ALA A 65 -9.40 -32.35 -0.26
N ARG A 66 -10.53 -32.98 0.12
CA ARG A 66 -11.81 -32.28 0.35
C ARG A 66 -11.70 -31.27 1.48
N LEU A 67 -11.13 -31.67 2.62
CA LEU A 67 -10.96 -30.81 3.79
C LEU A 67 -10.01 -29.64 3.51
N GLU A 68 -8.87 -29.89 2.84
CA GLU A 68 -7.94 -28.84 2.42
C GLU A 68 -8.60 -27.83 1.49
N THR A 69 -9.38 -28.30 0.51
CA THR A 69 -10.11 -27.42 -0.41
C THR A 69 -11.12 -26.55 0.33
N ARG A 70 -11.85 -27.13 1.30
CA ARG A 70 -12.80 -26.41 2.17
C ARG A 70 -12.09 -25.35 3.00
N ASN A 71 -10.99 -25.71 3.66
CA ASN A 71 -10.21 -24.80 4.49
C ASN A 71 -9.60 -23.66 3.66
N ARG A 72 -9.11 -23.94 2.45
CA ARG A 72 -8.56 -22.92 1.55
C ARG A 72 -9.63 -21.91 1.13
N ARG A 73 -10.86 -22.37 0.86
CA ARG A 73 -11.99 -21.47 0.55
C ARG A 73 -12.35 -20.61 1.76
N ALA A 74 -12.48 -21.22 2.95
CA ALA A 74 -12.78 -20.51 4.18
C ALA A 74 -11.73 -19.43 4.50
N TYR A 75 -10.43 -19.77 4.39
CA TYR A 75 -9.34 -18.81 4.61
C TYR A 75 -9.37 -17.64 3.62
N ARG A 76 -9.62 -17.90 2.32
CA ARG A 76 -9.75 -16.83 1.33
C ARG A 76 -10.92 -15.90 1.62
N THR A 77 -12.07 -16.45 2.02
CA THR A 77 -13.24 -15.66 2.40
C THR A 77 -12.97 -14.82 3.65
N ASP A 78 -12.29 -15.39 4.65
CA ASP A 78 -11.94 -14.68 5.88
C ASP A 78 -10.92 -13.56 5.60
N GLN A 79 -9.89 -13.85 4.81
CA GLN A 79 -8.92 -12.85 4.35
C GLN A 79 -9.59 -11.72 3.57
N GLN A 80 -10.57 -12.03 2.71
CA GLN A 80 -11.32 -11.02 1.97
C GLN A 80 -12.19 -10.16 2.90
N ARG A 81 -12.83 -10.76 3.91
CA ARG A 81 -13.60 -10.02 4.93
C ARG A 81 -12.70 -9.13 5.77
N ASP A 82 -11.52 -9.61 6.15
CA ASP A 82 -10.54 -8.83 6.91
C ASP A 82 -9.96 -7.68 6.10
N ASN A 83 -9.68 -7.90 4.82
CA ASN A 83 -9.26 -6.83 3.90
C ASN A 83 -10.36 -5.76 3.76
N LEU A 84 -11.63 -6.16 3.64
CA LEU A 84 -12.75 -5.22 3.61
C LEU A 84 -12.89 -4.45 4.94
N ARG A 85 -12.70 -5.12 6.09
CA ARG A 85 -12.70 -4.47 7.40
C ARG A 85 -11.55 -3.46 7.55
N ARG A 86 -10.35 -3.81 7.08
CA ARG A 86 -9.19 -2.90 7.06
C ARG A 86 -9.40 -1.73 6.12
N ALA A 87 -9.94 -1.96 4.92
CA ALA A 87 -10.31 -0.90 3.99
C ALA A 87 -11.32 0.08 4.60
N ARG A 88 -12.32 -0.42 5.34
CA ARG A 88 -13.26 0.41 6.10
C ARG A 88 -12.61 1.19 7.25
N ARG A 89 -11.63 0.62 7.94
CA ARG A 89 -10.89 1.34 9.00
C ARG A 89 -9.95 2.41 8.43
N ASN A 90 -9.33 2.14 7.28
CA ASN A 90 -8.47 3.10 6.58
C ASN A 90 -9.29 4.20 5.88
N GLY A 91 -10.58 3.99 5.64
CA GLY A 91 -11.55 5.04 5.32
C GLY A 91 -12.04 5.76 6.57
N SER A 92 -11.12 6.45 7.27
CA SER A 92 -11.36 7.45 8.31
C SER A 92 -12.55 7.20 9.27
N SER A 93 -12.32 6.38 10.29
CA SER A 93 -13.20 6.31 11.48
C SER A 93 -12.84 7.40 12.51
N VAL A 94 -12.45 8.59 12.07
CA VAL A 94 -12.19 9.71 12.98
C VAL A 94 -13.43 10.58 12.99
N ASP A 95 -14.01 10.80 14.17
CA ASP A 95 -15.09 11.76 14.31
C ASP A 95 -14.52 13.18 14.10
N LEU A 96 -14.99 13.86 13.06
CA LEU A 96 -14.56 15.22 12.74
C LEU A 96 -15.37 16.30 13.47
N ASN A 97 -16.34 15.92 14.32
CA ASN A 97 -17.11 16.87 15.10
C ASN A 97 -16.17 17.77 15.94
N ARG A 98 -16.14 19.06 15.58
CA ARG A 98 -15.28 20.08 16.21
C ARG A 98 -13.77 19.81 16.11
N ALA A 99 -13.31 18.93 15.22
CA ALA A 99 -11.88 18.62 15.06
C ALA A 99 -11.04 19.86 14.65
N ALA A 100 -11.66 20.87 14.02
CA ALA A 100 -11.01 22.15 13.74
C ALA A 100 -10.64 22.94 15.01
N PHE A 101 -11.37 22.73 16.11
CA PHE A 101 -11.13 23.39 17.41
C PHE A 101 -10.35 22.51 18.39
N LEU A 102 -10.41 21.19 18.20
CA LEU A 102 -9.75 20.18 19.03
C LEU A 102 -8.76 19.38 18.16
N TYR A 103 -7.66 20.03 17.80
CA TYR A 103 -6.63 19.40 16.97
C TYR A 103 -5.92 18.27 17.74
N ASP A 104 -5.86 17.08 17.15
CA ASP A 104 -5.11 15.93 17.66
C ASP A 104 -3.99 15.56 16.70
N CYS A 105 -2.74 15.80 17.10
CA CYS A 105 -1.56 15.55 16.26
C CYS A 105 -1.29 14.06 15.97
N THR A 106 -1.99 13.13 16.63
CA THR A 106 -1.88 11.69 16.34
C THR A 106 -2.70 11.27 15.13
N ILE A 107 -3.59 12.13 14.67
CA ILE A 107 -4.43 11.90 13.49
C ILE A 107 -3.78 12.54 12.27
N ASP A 108 -3.54 11.72 11.25
CA ASP A 108 -3.14 12.23 9.93
C ASP A 108 -4.37 12.73 9.15
N TYR A 109 -4.71 14.01 9.37
CA TYR A 109 -5.82 14.67 8.69
C TYR A 109 -5.59 14.85 7.18
N SER A 110 -4.34 14.80 6.71
CA SER A 110 -4.00 15.04 5.29
C SER A 110 -4.58 13.96 4.38
N LEU A 111 -4.70 12.73 4.89
CA LEU A 111 -5.27 11.59 4.19
C LEU A 111 -6.80 11.50 4.32
N HIS A 112 -7.41 12.35 5.15
CA HIS A 112 -8.83 12.29 5.43
C HIS A 112 -9.64 12.87 4.25
N ARG A 113 -10.52 12.07 3.64
CA ARG A 113 -11.28 12.44 2.43
C ARG A 113 -12.04 13.77 2.54
N LEU A 114 -12.63 14.04 3.72
CA LEU A 114 -13.37 15.29 3.97
C LEU A 114 -12.49 16.51 4.29
N VAL A 115 -11.21 16.30 4.63
CA VAL A 115 -10.26 17.38 4.93
C VAL A 115 -9.40 17.69 3.71
N CYS A 116 -9.12 16.69 2.86
CA CYS A 116 -8.37 16.87 1.63
C CYS A 116 -9.14 17.76 0.65
N ILE A 117 -8.74 19.03 0.55
CA ILE A 117 -9.34 20.05 -0.32
C ILE A 117 -8.90 19.86 -1.80
N GLY A 118 -7.76 19.22 -2.02
CA GLY A 118 -7.14 19.04 -3.34
C GLY A 118 -6.28 20.23 -3.76
N PRO A 119 -5.74 20.22 -5.01
CA PRO A 119 -4.95 21.32 -5.53
C PRO A 119 -5.80 22.56 -5.85
N MET A 120 -5.14 23.72 -5.86
CA MET A 120 -5.73 25.00 -6.26
C MET A 120 -5.42 25.27 -7.74
N ASP A 121 -6.05 24.52 -8.63
CA ASP A 121 -5.75 24.47 -10.06
C ASP A 121 -6.90 24.96 -10.96
N VAL A 122 -8.05 25.30 -10.36
CA VAL A 122 -9.21 25.77 -11.12
C VAL A 122 -9.12 27.29 -11.27
N VAL A 123 -9.16 27.79 -12.50
CA VAL A 123 -9.17 29.24 -12.76
C VAL A 123 -10.59 29.79 -12.68
N CYS A 124 -10.78 30.88 -11.92
CA CYS A 124 -12.04 31.62 -11.91
C CYS A 124 -12.25 32.35 -13.25
N GLN A 125 -13.39 32.13 -13.90
CA GLN A 125 -13.72 32.76 -15.17
C GLN A 125 -13.90 34.29 -15.10
N HIS A 126 -14.19 34.84 -13.91
CA HIS A 126 -14.44 36.26 -13.75
C HIS A 126 -13.19 37.07 -13.41
N CYS A 127 -12.36 36.58 -12.49
CA CYS A 127 -11.21 37.31 -11.96
C CYS A 127 -9.86 36.66 -12.29
N GLY A 128 -9.84 35.48 -12.92
CA GLY A 128 -8.60 34.78 -13.27
C GLY A 128 -7.86 34.16 -12.08
N THR A 129 -8.37 34.30 -10.85
CA THR A 129 -7.75 33.74 -9.64
C THR A 129 -7.87 32.21 -9.62
N LEU A 130 -6.81 31.54 -9.15
CA LEU A 130 -6.84 30.11 -8.87
C LEU A 130 -7.71 29.82 -7.64
N LYS A 131 -8.55 28.80 -7.71
CA LYS A 131 -9.48 28.37 -6.66
C LYS A 131 -9.47 26.85 -6.53
N PHE A 132 -10.00 26.35 -5.42
CA PHE A 132 -10.17 24.91 -5.24
C PHE A 132 -11.41 24.40 -5.98
N ALA A 133 -11.38 23.16 -6.44
CA ALA A 133 -12.52 22.55 -7.13
C ALA A 133 -13.79 22.47 -6.26
N GLY A 134 -13.63 22.28 -4.95
CA GLY A 134 -14.72 22.22 -3.97
C GLY A 134 -15.13 23.56 -3.35
N GLU A 135 -14.53 24.68 -3.79
CA GLU A 135 -14.79 26.00 -3.22
C GLU A 135 -16.20 26.50 -3.53
N THR A 136 -16.82 27.20 -2.58
CA THR A 136 -18.14 27.79 -2.79
C THR A 136 -18.10 28.81 -3.95
N PRO A 137 -19.05 28.77 -4.90
CA PRO A 137 -19.10 29.75 -5.97
C PRO A 137 -19.10 31.19 -5.45
N GLY A 138 -18.25 32.03 -6.03
CA GLY A 138 -18.18 33.45 -5.69
C GLY A 138 -17.34 33.81 -4.47
N LEU A 139 -16.67 32.86 -3.80
CA LEU A 139 -15.78 33.17 -2.68
C LEU A 139 -14.62 34.11 -3.09
N CYS A 140 -14.12 33.97 -4.31
CA CYS A 140 -13.01 34.77 -4.85
C CYS A 140 -13.40 36.19 -5.34
N CYS A 141 -14.57 36.38 -5.93
CA CYS A 141 -14.94 37.65 -6.57
C CYS A 141 -16.44 37.96 -6.57
N LEU A 142 -17.21 37.25 -5.76
CA LEU A 142 -18.68 37.31 -5.73
C LEU A 142 -19.29 37.19 -7.14
N SER A 143 -18.81 36.21 -7.90
CA SER A 143 -19.20 35.96 -9.30
C SER A 143 -18.96 37.16 -10.23
N GLY A 144 -17.80 37.80 -10.09
CA GLY A 144 -17.36 38.92 -10.92
C GLY A 144 -17.86 40.30 -10.47
N LYS A 145 -18.57 40.38 -9.34
CA LYS A 145 -19.03 41.67 -8.77
C LYS A 145 -17.91 42.42 -8.06
N VAL A 146 -16.91 41.72 -7.54
CA VAL A 146 -15.73 42.31 -6.91
C VAL A 146 -14.58 42.31 -7.91
N LYS A 147 -14.12 43.52 -8.27
CA LYS A 147 -12.85 43.71 -8.98
C LYS A 147 -11.78 44.03 -7.96
N LEU A 148 -10.89 43.07 -7.69
CA LEU A 148 -9.73 43.32 -6.84
C LEU A 148 -8.73 44.17 -7.62
N PRO A 149 -8.20 45.27 -7.04
CA PRO A 149 -7.11 46.00 -7.65
C PRO A 149 -5.87 45.09 -7.73
N LEU A 150 -5.06 45.28 -8.78
CA LEU A 150 -3.77 44.61 -8.87
C LEU A 150 -2.91 45.07 -7.69
N LEU A 151 -2.31 44.11 -6.99
CA LEU A 151 -1.38 44.41 -5.92
C LEU A 151 -0.14 45.06 -6.53
N VAL A 152 0.20 46.25 -6.04
CA VAL A 152 1.46 46.91 -6.41
C VAL A 152 2.59 46.15 -5.71
N PRO A 153 3.68 45.79 -6.41
CA PRO A 153 4.81 45.15 -5.77
C PRO A 153 5.36 46.08 -4.67
N PRO A 154 5.73 45.53 -3.50
CA PRO A 154 6.28 46.34 -2.43
C PRO A 154 7.63 46.94 -2.85
N PRO A 155 8.03 48.08 -2.27
CA PRO A 155 9.34 48.68 -2.54
C PRO A 155 10.49 47.79 -2.01
N GLU A 156 11.69 47.98 -2.55
CA GLU A 156 12.89 47.34 -2.00
C GLU A 156 13.22 47.87 -0.59
N PRO A 157 13.75 47.04 0.32
CA PRO A 157 14.23 45.65 0.15
C PRO A 157 13.16 44.55 0.33
N LEU A 158 11.89 44.93 0.52
CA LEU A 158 10.81 43.97 0.84
C LEU A 158 10.50 43.06 -0.35
N CYS A 159 10.60 43.56 -1.59
CA CYS A 159 10.42 42.76 -2.79
C CYS A 159 11.47 41.64 -2.87
N SER A 160 12.75 41.99 -2.69
CA SER A 160 13.85 41.01 -2.62
C SER A 160 13.68 39.99 -1.49
N LEU A 161 13.18 40.42 -0.32
CA LEU A 161 12.87 39.52 0.79
C LEU A 161 11.76 38.51 0.45
N LEU A 162 10.68 38.97 -0.20
CA LEU A 162 9.56 38.11 -0.59
C LEU A 162 9.94 37.10 -1.68
N ASN A 163 10.83 37.49 -2.59
CA ASN A 163 11.30 36.63 -3.68
C ASN A 163 12.46 35.70 -3.26
N GLY A 164 13.00 35.87 -2.05
CA GLY A 164 14.15 35.11 -1.58
C GLY A 164 15.47 35.46 -2.29
N GLU A 165 15.56 36.67 -2.84
CA GLU A 165 16.69 37.16 -3.65
C GLU A 165 17.79 37.81 -2.81
N ILE A 166 17.64 37.83 -1.48
CA ILE A 166 18.67 38.36 -0.59
C ILE A 166 19.89 37.44 -0.68
N GLN A 167 20.91 37.88 -1.43
CA GLN A 167 22.27 37.42 -1.24
C GLN A 167 22.63 37.75 0.20
N ASN A 168 23.02 36.74 0.98
CA ASN A 168 23.55 36.90 2.33
C ASN A 168 24.64 37.98 2.31
N HIS A 169 24.29 39.22 2.55
CA HIS A 169 25.26 40.24 2.85
C HIS A 169 25.49 40.11 4.34
N ASP A 170 26.67 39.59 4.67
CA ASP A 170 27.13 39.36 6.03
C ASP A 170 26.71 40.51 6.94
N ILE A 171 25.87 40.15 7.92
CA ILE A 171 25.62 41.00 9.08
C ILE A 171 26.94 41.03 9.86
N PHE A 172 27.68 42.13 9.70
CA PHE A 172 28.73 42.55 10.64
C PHE A 172 28.16 43.57 11.62
#